data_AF-A0A7J4JJW3-F1
#
_entry.id   AF-A0A7J4JJW3-F1
#
_cell.length_a   1.000
_cell.length_b   1.000
_cell.length_c   1.000
_cell.angle_alpha   90.00
_cell.angle_beta   90.00
_cell.angle_gamma   90.00
#
_symmetry.space_group_name_H-M   'P 1'
#
loop_
_entity.id
_entity.type
_entity.pdbx_description
1 polymer ?
#
loop_
_entity_poly.entity_id
_entity_poly.type
_entity_poly.pdbx_seq_one_letter_code
_entity_poly.pdbx_strand_id
1 'polypeptide(L)'
;LVKAGTVKALEGFFGVPLKHMAVSGTEVVGSAATVTNKGFIVHPNIAPKEFEALKGIFRVYGTTGTANYGDPFVSNSLLANGHGVIVGEQTTGYELARIDEGLRGEPL
;
A
#
# COMPACT_ATOMS: atom_id res chain seq x y z
N LEU A 1 2.91 19.32 2.43
CA LEU A 1 1.97 19.77 3.49
C LEU A 1 0.55 19.93 2.94
N VAL A 2 -0.36 19.06 3.38
CA VAL A 2 -1.78 19.09 3.03
C VAL A 2 -2.42 20.36 3.62
N LYS A 3 -3.10 21.17 2.81
CA LYS A 3 -3.71 22.43 3.25
C LYS A 3 -4.97 22.17 4.08
N ALA A 4 -5.33 23.13 4.93
CA ALA A 4 -6.59 23.10 5.66
C ALA A 4 -7.78 22.96 4.68
N GLY A 5 -8.71 22.05 4.97
CA GLY A 5 -9.88 21.76 4.12
C GLY A 5 -9.65 20.77 2.98
N THR A 6 -8.39 20.44 2.62
CA THR A 6 -8.11 19.49 1.53
C THR A 6 -8.68 18.10 1.80
N VAL A 7 -8.56 17.59 3.02
CA VAL A 7 -9.11 16.27 3.40
C VAL A 7 -10.61 16.22 3.13
N LYS A 8 -11.38 17.19 3.63
CA LYS A 8 -12.84 17.26 3.45
C LYS A 8 -13.24 17.35 1.97
N ALA A 9 -12.49 18.09 1.16
CA ALA A 9 -12.75 18.20 -0.28
C ALA A 9 -12.53 16.85 -0.98
N LEU A 10 -11.46 16.13 -0.63
CA LEU A 10 -11.16 14.81 -1.19
C LEU A 10 -12.17 13.75 -0.71
N GLU A 11 -12.58 13.77 0.56
CA GLU A 11 -13.65 12.90 1.06
C GLU A 11 -14.95 13.10 0.27
N GLY A 12 -15.33 14.36 0.02
CA GLY A 12 -16.51 14.69 -0.78
C GLY A 12 -16.40 14.24 -2.24
N PHE A 13 -15.20 14.33 -2.84
CA PHE A 13 -14.97 13.91 -4.22
C PHE A 13 -14.94 12.39 -4.39
N PHE A 14 -14.20 11.68 -3.53
CA PHE A 14 -14.04 10.23 -3.63
C PHE A 14 -15.18 9.45 -2.98
N GLY A 15 -15.97 10.07 -2.11
CA GLY A 15 -17.05 9.41 -1.38
C GLY A 15 -16.56 8.37 -0.37
N VAL A 16 -15.32 8.49 0.10
CA VAL A 16 -14.70 7.58 1.08
C VAL A 16 -14.10 8.37 2.25
N PRO A 17 -14.08 7.81 3.48
CA PRO A 17 -13.43 8.45 4.60
C PRO A 17 -11.92 8.55 4.38
N LEU A 18 -11.31 9.65 4.81
CA LEU A 18 -9.87 9.86 4.72
C LEU A 18 -9.23 10.00 6.09
N LYS A 19 -8.05 9.40 6.24
CA LYS A 19 -7.23 9.54 7.44
C LYS A 19 -5.88 10.14 7.05
N HIS A 20 -5.59 11.32 7.58
CA HIS A 20 -4.28 11.94 7.40
C HIS A 20 -3.26 11.28 8.34
N MET A 21 -2.28 10.59 7.77
CA MET A 21 -1.18 9.96 8.49
C MET A 21 0.03 9.79 7.57
N ALA A 22 1.21 9.62 8.17
CA ALA A 22 2.37 9.06 7.48
C ALA A 22 2.24 7.53 7.40
N VAL A 23 2.99 6.92 6.47
CA VAL A 23 3.15 5.46 6.39
C VAL A 23 4.63 5.15 6.39
N SER A 24 5.11 4.36 7.36
CA SER A 24 6.53 3.99 7.49
C SER A 24 7.48 5.20 7.51
N GLY A 25 7.05 6.28 8.16
CA GLY A 25 7.85 7.52 8.30
C GLY A 25 7.87 8.43 7.08
N THR A 26 7.17 8.12 5.98
CA THR A 26 7.03 9.02 4.82
C THR A 26 5.66 9.71 4.77
N GLU A 27 5.66 10.98 4.36
CA GLU A 27 4.44 11.72 4.00
C GLU A 27 3.93 11.38 2.59
N VAL A 28 4.75 10.72 1.77
CA VAL A 28 4.38 10.26 0.42
C VAL A 28 3.78 8.86 0.52
N VAL A 29 2.62 8.76 1.15
CA VAL A 29 2.02 7.45 1.50
C VAL A 29 1.79 6.54 0.28
N GLY A 30 1.53 7.15 -0.89
CA GLY A 30 1.34 6.43 -2.15
C GLY A 30 2.59 5.74 -2.70
N SER A 31 3.79 6.07 -2.21
CA SER A 31 5.01 5.31 -2.54
C SER A 31 5.21 4.11 -1.62
N ALA A 32 4.71 4.20 -0.38
CA ALA A 32 4.96 3.20 0.65
C ALA A 32 3.93 2.06 0.65
N ALA A 33 2.71 2.26 0.17
CA ALA A 33 1.65 1.24 0.21
C ALA A 33 0.78 1.22 -1.04
N THR A 34 0.55 0.01 -1.57
CA THR A 34 -0.44 -0.23 -2.62
C THR A 34 -1.58 -1.02 -2.02
N VAL A 35 -2.80 -0.53 -2.22
CA VAL A 35 -4.02 -1.09 -1.64
C VAL A 35 -5.02 -1.32 -2.75
N THR A 36 -5.68 -2.47 -2.71
CA THR A 36 -6.83 -2.80 -3.55
C THR A 36 -8.01 -3.18 -2.67
N ASN A 37 -9.17 -3.46 -3.28
CA ASN A 37 -10.34 -3.96 -2.56
C ASN A 37 -10.17 -5.40 -2.03
N LYS A 38 -9.06 -6.08 -2.34
CA LYS A 38 -8.78 -7.46 -1.92
C LYS A 38 -7.67 -7.55 -0.87
N GLY A 39 -6.65 -6.69 -0.99
CA GLY A 39 -5.53 -6.69 -0.08
C GLY A 39 -4.55 -5.55 -0.31
N PHE A 40 -3.50 -5.49 0.51
CA PHE A 40 -2.45 -4.48 0.40
C PHE A 40 -1.04 -5.05 0.59
N ILE A 41 -0.07 -4.35 -0.01
CA ILE A 41 1.35 -4.52 0.28
C ILE A 41 1.94 -3.18 0.71
N VAL A 42 2.80 -3.20 1.73
CA VAL A 42 3.40 -2.00 2.32
C VAL A 42 4.89 -2.18 2.56
N HIS A 43 5.60 -1.05 2.66
CA HIS A 43 7.01 -0.94 2.98
C HIS A 43 7.47 -1.96 4.06
N PRO A 44 8.62 -2.64 3.85
CA PRO A 44 9.04 -3.79 4.66
C PRO A 44 9.28 -3.47 6.14
N ASN A 45 9.73 -2.24 6.44
CA ASN A 45 10.08 -1.83 7.81
C ASN A 45 8.95 -1.08 8.55
N ILE A 46 7.70 -1.23 8.13
CA ILE A 46 6.56 -0.65 8.84
C ILE A 46 6.52 -1.12 10.30
N ALA A 47 6.23 -0.22 11.24
CA ALA A 47 6.12 -0.61 12.64
C ALA A 47 4.90 -1.51 12.86
N PRO A 48 4.97 -2.56 13.71
CA PRO A 48 3.84 -3.49 13.91
C PRO A 48 2.53 -2.80 14.28
N LYS A 49 2.59 -1.79 15.17
CA LYS A 49 1.42 -0.99 15.57
C LYS A 49 0.80 -0.21 14.40
N GLU A 50 1.63 0.29 13.50
CA GLU A 50 1.18 1.03 12.31
C GLU A 50 0.57 0.09 11.28
N PHE A 51 1.16 -1.10 11.09
CA PHE A 51 0.60 -2.16 10.26
C PHE A 51 -0.79 -2.60 10.74
N GLU A 52 -0.97 -2.80 12.05
CA GLU A 52 -2.30 -3.09 12.63
C GLU A 52 -3.30 -1.96 12.39
N ALA A 53 -2.86 -0.69 12.46
CA ALA A 53 -3.71 0.44 12.13
C ALA A 53 -4.15 0.44 10.65
N LEU A 54 -3.25 0.10 9.71
CA LEU A 54 -3.60 -0.03 8.29
C LEU A 54 -4.62 -1.16 8.06
N LYS A 55 -4.45 -2.32 8.71
CA LYS A 55 -5.45 -3.40 8.66
C LYS A 55 -6.82 -2.94 9.16
N GLY A 56 -6.87 -2.19 10.25
CA GLY A 56 -8.13 -1.65 10.79
C GLY A 56 -8.81 -0.63 9.85
N ILE A 57 -8.01 0.15 9.10
CA ILE A 57 -8.51 1.14 8.14
C ILE A 57 -9.00 0.45 6.87
N PHE A 58 -8.17 -0.37 6.24
CA PHE A 58 -8.46 -0.96 4.93
C PHE A 58 -9.36 -2.19 5.01
N ARG A 59 -9.40 -2.88 6.16
CA ARG A 59 -10.27 -4.05 6.40
C ARG A 59 -10.08 -5.18 5.38
N VAL A 60 -8.87 -5.27 4.84
CA VAL A 60 -8.42 -6.33 3.95
C VAL A 60 -7.12 -6.90 4.50
N TYR A 61 -6.78 -8.11 4.07
CA TYR A 61 -5.48 -8.70 4.36
C TYR A 61 -4.36 -7.83 3.78
N GLY A 62 -3.18 -7.91 4.37
CA GLY A 62 -2.01 -7.36 3.74
C GLY A 62 -0.74 -7.97 4.26
N THR A 63 0.35 -7.64 3.59
CA THR A 63 1.68 -8.15 3.88
C THR A 63 2.71 -7.04 3.64
N THR A 64 3.96 -7.30 4.00
CA THR A 64 5.07 -6.37 3.74
C THR A 64 5.99 -6.90 2.65
N GLY A 65 6.63 -6.02 1.90
CA GLY A 65 7.58 -6.45 0.87
C GLY A 65 8.24 -5.31 0.10
N THR A 66 9.09 -5.71 -0.85
CA THR A 66 9.83 -4.82 -1.75
C THR A 66 9.47 -5.13 -3.20
N ALA A 67 9.91 -4.28 -4.10
CA ALA A 67 9.84 -4.51 -5.55
C ALA A 67 11.12 -3.95 -6.20
N ASN A 68 11.33 -4.24 -7.49
CA ASN A 68 12.50 -3.75 -8.23
C ASN A 68 13.85 -3.98 -7.50
N TYR A 69 14.12 -5.22 -7.11
CA TYR A 69 15.40 -5.60 -6.52
C TYR A 69 15.68 -4.92 -5.17
N GLY A 70 14.66 -4.91 -4.30
CA GLY A 70 14.78 -4.46 -2.92
C GLY A 70 14.39 -3.01 -2.66
N ASP A 71 13.76 -2.29 -3.60
CA ASP A 71 13.20 -0.97 -3.31
C ASP A 71 12.10 -1.10 -2.25
N PRO A 72 12.27 -0.48 -1.06
CA PRO A 72 11.31 -0.60 0.02
C PRO A 72 10.07 0.27 -0.19
N PHE A 73 10.11 1.24 -1.11
CA PHE A 73 8.93 2.00 -1.55
C PHE A 73 8.20 1.24 -2.65
N VAL A 74 7.64 0.10 -2.25
CA VAL A 74 7.04 -0.92 -3.12
C VAL A 74 6.08 -0.37 -4.19
N SER A 75 5.36 0.72 -3.88
CA SER A 75 4.34 1.26 -4.78
C SER A 75 4.89 2.18 -5.88
N ASN A 76 6.15 2.62 -5.77
CA ASN A 76 6.83 3.28 -6.90
C ASN A 76 7.04 2.31 -8.07
N SER A 77 7.01 1.01 -7.76
CA SER A 77 7.42 -0.06 -8.66
C SER A 77 6.24 -0.85 -9.21
N LEU A 78 5.00 -0.55 -8.80
CA LEU A 78 3.84 -1.29 -9.26
C LEU A 78 2.55 -0.46 -9.28
N LEU A 79 1.61 -0.92 -10.10
CA LEU A 79 0.24 -0.42 -10.14
C LEU A 79 -0.71 -1.62 -10.10
N ALA A 80 -1.69 -1.59 -9.20
CA ALA A 80 -2.61 -2.70 -8.99
C ALA A 80 -4.08 -2.26 -8.94
N ASN A 81 -4.96 -3.19 -9.27
CA ASN A 81 -6.39 -3.12 -8.98
C ASN A 81 -6.88 -4.51 -8.52
N GLY A 82 -8.19 -4.67 -8.31
CA GLY A 82 -8.76 -5.95 -7.86
C GLY A 82 -8.62 -7.14 -8.83
N HIS A 83 -8.05 -6.94 -10.02
CA HIS A 83 -7.92 -7.96 -11.08
C HIS A 83 -6.46 -8.32 -11.39
N GLY A 84 -5.50 -7.48 -11.02
CA GLY A 84 -4.10 -7.75 -11.32
C GLY A 84 -3.17 -6.61 -10.92
N VAL A 85 -1.89 -6.83 -11.20
CA VAL A 85 -0.80 -5.92 -10.90
C VAL A 85 0.18 -5.87 -12.08
N ILE A 86 0.66 -4.68 -12.39
CA ILE A 86 1.81 -4.45 -13.27
C ILE A 86 2.97 -4.06 -12.36
N VAL A 87 4.11 -4.72 -12.53
CA VAL A 87 5.32 -4.46 -11.75
C VAL A 87 6.47 -4.01 -12.65
N GLY A 88 7.46 -3.33 -12.06
CA GLY A 88 8.69 -2.98 -12.74
C GLY A 88 9.51 -4.20 -13.13
N GLU A 89 10.26 -4.06 -14.23
CA GLU A 89 11.03 -5.15 -14.88
C GLU A 89 12.05 -5.81 -13.94
N GLN A 90 12.58 -5.07 -12.96
CA GLN A 90 13.60 -5.58 -12.04
C GLN A 90 13.00 -6.33 -10.84
N THR A 91 11.67 -6.45 -10.76
CA THR A 91 11.00 -7.17 -9.67
C THR A 91 11.31 -8.65 -9.76
N THR A 92 11.90 -9.20 -8.70
CA THR A 92 12.33 -10.61 -8.65
C THR A 92 11.14 -11.56 -8.48
N GLY A 93 11.33 -12.85 -8.78
CA GLY A 93 10.31 -13.87 -8.56
C GLY A 93 9.85 -13.99 -7.09
N TYR A 94 10.77 -13.78 -6.15
CA TYR A 94 10.45 -13.75 -4.72
C TYR A 94 9.58 -12.54 -4.35
N GLU A 95 9.93 -11.35 -4.85
CA GLU A 95 9.13 -10.13 -4.65
C GLU A 95 7.75 -10.27 -5.29
N LEU A 96 7.67 -10.83 -6.50
CA LEU A 96 6.41 -11.14 -7.18
C LEU A 96 5.49 -12.02 -6.33
N ALA A 97 6.02 -13.07 -5.70
CA ALA A 97 5.24 -13.93 -4.81
C ALA A 97 4.68 -13.14 -3.61
N ARG A 98 5.49 -12.28 -3.00
CA ARG A 98 5.06 -11.42 -1.87
C ARG A 98 4.03 -10.37 -2.28
N ILE A 99 4.18 -9.78 -3.47
CA ILE A 99 3.21 -8.83 -4.05
C ILE A 99 1.88 -9.54 -4.31
N ASP A 100 1.90 -10.74 -4.88
CA ASP A 100 0.71 -11.56 -5.12
C ASP A 100 0.01 -11.95 -3.81
N GLU A 101 0.74 -12.42 -2.79
CA GLU A 101 0.21 -12.68 -1.44
C GLU A 101 -0.56 -11.46 -0.88
N GLY A 102 0.08 -10.29 -0.89
CA GLY A 102 -0.49 -9.06 -0.34
C GLY A 102 -1.73 -8.60 -1.10
N LEU A 103 -1.70 -8.63 -2.43
CA LEU A 103 -2.76 -8.07 -3.29
C LEU A 103 -3.90 -9.05 -3.57
N ARG A 104 -3.66 -10.36 -3.48
CA ARG A 104 -4.71 -11.39 -3.52
C ARG A 104 -5.59 -11.34 -2.26
N GLY A 105 -4.98 -10.97 -1.13
CA GLY A 105 -5.70 -10.80 0.13
C GLY A 105 -5.76 -12.06 1.00
N GLU A 106 -4.86 -13.01 0.76
CA GLU A 106 -4.77 -14.26 1.52
C GLU A 106 -3.31 -14.75 1.53
N PRO A 107 -2.87 -15.45 2.58
CA PRO A 107 -1.51 -16.00 2.64
C PRO A 107 -1.29 -17.03 1.52
N LEU A 108 -0.04 -17.12 1.03
CA LEU A 108 0.42 -18.14 0.09
C LEU A 108 0.37 -19.56 0.68
#